data_AF-A7I9X4-F1
#
_entry.id   AF-A7I9X4-F1
#
_cell.length_a   1.000
_cell.length_b   1.000
_cell.length_c   1.000
_cell.angle_alpha   90.00
_cell.angle_beta   90.00
_cell.angle_gamma   90.00
#
_symmetry.space_group_name_H-M   'P 1'
#
loop_
_entity.id
_entity.type
_entity.pdbx_description
1 polymer ?
#
loop_
_entity_poly.entity_id
_entity_poly.type
_entity_poly.pdbx_seq_one_letter_code
_entity_poly.pdbx_strand_id
1 'polypeptide(L)'
;MHPRTMQMKWILLLVVALIAGVVIIVPLLAPGLTPAGIVQDGQATAGDALMLANQSDMALTLYNDALAANPADPVLLKKKAEALIRSGQTGEAEQIYRQLLASYPNDPDVLVRMGDFSSWNGDYPGAIAYYDSALTVQPKNAQILLRDGDANLVLAATQYQEQHAVVLDSLDTYRTAMDEYAQAEKLDPRLSAVVSARTLAADQYEAGGDEQNLIASLRTSS
;
A
#
# COMPACT_ATOMS: atom_id res chain seq x y z
N MET A 1 -13.88 62.75 5.36
CA MET A 1 -12.99 61.64 5.74
C MET A 1 -13.83 60.53 6.36
N HIS A 2 -13.93 59.37 5.71
CA HIS A 2 -14.90 58.32 6.04
C HIS A 2 -14.41 57.37 7.16
N PRO A 3 -15.20 57.08 8.21
CA PRO A 3 -14.82 56.25 9.36
C PRO A 3 -14.61 54.76 9.06
N ARG A 4 -15.05 54.26 7.90
CA ARG A 4 -14.87 52.85 7.49
C ARG A 4 -13.42 52.46 7.22
N THR A 5 -12.54 53.41 6.87
CA THR A 5 -11.12 53.11 6.57
C THR A 5 -10.29 52.87 7.84
N MET A 6 -10.72 53.38 8.99
CA MET A 6 -10.03 53.14 10.27
C MET A 6 -10.32 51.73 10.81
N GLN A 7 -11.56 51.25 10.76
CA GLN A 7 -11.88 49.90 11.24
C GLN A 7 -11.16 48.80 10.44
N MET A 8 -11.00 48.98 9.13
CA MET A 8 -10.34 48.01 8.27
C MET A 8 -8.84 47.87 8.58
N LYS A 9 -8.17 48.94 9.01
CA LYS A 9 -6.74 48.92 9.42
C LYS A 9 -6.52 48.16 10.73
N TRP A 10 -7.43 48.28 11.70
CA TRP A 10 -7.34 47.56 12.97
C TRP A 10 -7.59 46.06 12.82
N ILE A 11 -8.53 45.68 11.95
CA ILE A 11 -8.75 44.26 11.61
C ILE A 11 -7.51 43.69 10.93
N LEU A 12 -6.91 44.41 9.97
CA LEU A 12 -5.69 43.97 9.31
C LEU A 12 -4.52 43.79 10.29
N LEU A 13 -4.34 44.73 11.23
CA LEU A 13 -3.31 44.65 12.26
C LEU A 13 -3.53 43.47 13.22
N LEU A 14 -4.77 43.19 13.60
CA LEU A 14 -5.10 42.03 14.44
C LEU A 14 -4.83 40.70 13.72
N VAL A 15 -5.19 40.60 12.44
CA VAL A 15 -4.93 39.39 11.64
C VAL A 15 -3.42 39.18 11.46
N VAL A 16 -2.67 40.24 11.15
CA VAL A 16 -1.20 40.17 11.04
C VAL A 16 -0.55 39.80 12.37
N ALA A 17 -1.02 40.37 13.50
CA ALA A 17 -0.51 40.02 14.82
C ALA A 17 -0.83 38.58 15.22
N LEU A 18 -1.99 38.04 14.80
CA LEU A 18 -2.40 36.67 15.08
C LEU A 18 -1.58 35.67 14.24
N ILE A 19 -1.35 35.97 12.96
CA ILE A 19 -0.45 35.19 12.09
C ILE A 19 0.98 35.23 12.62
N ALA A 20 1.49 36.42 12.99
CA ALA A 20 2.82 36.56 13.56
C ALA A 20 2.96 35.81 14.90
N GLY A 21 1.92 35.82 15.74
CA GLY A 21 1.87 35.05 16.98
C GLY A 21 2.00 33.55 16.73
N VAL A 22 1.27 33.00 15.76
CA VAL A 22 1.38 31.57 15.41
C VAL A 22 2.77 31.23 14.85
N VAL A 23 3.35 32.10 14.02
CA VAL A 23 4.67 31.88 13.40
C VAL A 23 5.83 32.01 14.39
N ILE A 24 5.70 32.84 15.44
CA ILE A 24 6.77 33.10 16.42
C ILE A 24 6.62 32.24 17.68
N ILE A 25 5.41 32.02 18.17
CA ILE A 25 5.16 31.36 19.47
C ILE A 25 5.19 29.83 19.35
N VAL A 26 4.66 29.26 18.25
CA VAL A 26 4.58 27.80 18.07
C VAL A 26 5.99 27.14 18.01
N PRO A 27 6.98 27.70 17.28
CA PRO A 27 8.33 27.13 17.27
C PRO A 27 9.05 27.21 18.64
N LEU A 28 8.65 28.16 19.50
CA LEU A 28 9.26 28.36 20.81
C LEU A 28 8.74 27.36 21.85
N LEU A 29 7.47 26.94 21.74
CA LEU A 29 6.85 25.96 22.64
C LEU A 29 7.07 24.51 22.18
N ALA A 30 7.18 24.29 20.87
CA ALA A 30 7.34 22.97 20.28
C ALA A 30 8.37 23.04 19.13
N PRO A 31 9.68 22.92 19.42
CA PRO A 31 10.74 23.08 18.42
C PRO A 31 10.71 22.05 17.27
N GLY A 32 9.88 21.01 17.37
CA GLY A 32 9.61 20.05 16.28
C GLY A 32 8.48 20.45 15.32
N LEU A 33 7.65 21.44 15.67
CA LEU A 33 6.52 21.91 14.86
C LEU A 33 6.93 23.17 14.09
N THR A 34 7.52 22.97 12.92
CA THR A 34 7.80 24.08 12.00
C THR A 34 6.52 24.44 11.24
N PRO A 35 6.31 25.72 10.84
CA PRO A 35 5.20 26.09 9.98
C PRO A 35 5.13 25.26 8.68
N ALA A 36 6.30 24.88 8.13
CA ALA A 36 6.40 23.99 6.98
C ALA A 36 5.91 22.57 7.30
N GLY A 37 6.31 22.01 8.45
CA GLY A 37 5.84 20.70 8.91
C GLY A 37 4.32 20.67 9.17
N ILE A 38 3.76 21.74 9.74
CA ILE A 38 2.31 21.85 9.96
C ILE A 38 1.54 21.86 8.62
N VAL A 39 2.06 22.58 7.61
CA VAL A 39 1.45 22.61 6.27
C VAL A 39 1.59 21.25 5.58
N GLN A 40 2.77 20.62 5.66
CA GLN A 40 3.04 19.30 5.11
C GLN A 40 2.12 18.23 5.71
N ASP A 41 2.00 18.18 7.04
CA ASP A 41 1.10 17.25 7.75
C ASP A 41 -0.37 17.50 7.38
N GLY A 42 -0.75 18.77 7.23
CA GLY A 42 -2.09 19.16 6.78
C GLY A 42 -2.40 18.70 5.36
N GLN A 43 -1.46 18.86 4.42
CA GLN A 43 -1.60 18.42 3.03
C GLN A 43 -1.63 16.89 2.93
N ALA A 44 -0.76 16.19 3.66
CA ALA A 44 -0.74 14.74 3.70
C ALA A 44 -2.05 14.16 4.25
N THR A 45 -2.56 14.74 5.34
CA THR A 45 -3.83 14.32 5.95
C THR A 45 -5.02 14.58 5.02
N ALA A 46 -5.03 15.73 4.33
CA ALA A 46 -6.04 16.01 3.32
C ALA A 46 -5.93 15.06 2.11
N GLY A 47 -4.72 14.69 1.70
CA GLY A 47 -4.48 13.65 0.70
C GLY A 47 -5.07 12.31 1.10
N ASP A 48 -4.89 11.89 2.36
CA ASP A 48 -5.46 10.65 2.89
C ASP A 48 -7.00 10.66 2.86
N ALA A 49 -7.61 11.80 3.20
CA ALA A 49 -9.07 11.95 3.11
C ALA A 49 -9.57 11.81 1.67
N LEU A 50 -8.84 12.34 0.68
CA LEU A 50 -9.17 12.20 -0.73
C LEU A 50 -8.97 10.77 -1.23
N MET A 51 -7.97 10.04 -0.73
CA MET A 51 -7.78 8.61 -1.01
C MET A 51 -8.99 7.79 -0.54
N LEU A 52 -9.52 8.07 0.65
CA LEU A 52 -10.73 7.43 1.15
C LEU A 52 -11.98 7.80 0.34
N ALA A 53 -12.00 9.01 -0.25
CA ALA A 53 -13.05 9.45 -1.17
C ALA A 53 -12.87 8.95 -2.61
N ASN A 54 -11.88 8.09 -2.86
CA ASN A 54 -11.52 7.58 -4.19
C ASN A 54 -11.17 8.68 -5.21
N GLN A 55 -10.65 9.81 -4.73
CA GLN A 55 -10.19 10.96 -5.51
C GLN A 55 -8.66 10.97 -5.62
N SER A 56 -8.11 9.87 -6.15
CA SER A 56 -6.67 9.59 -6.19
C SER A 56 -5.86 10.65 -6.93
N ASP A 57 -6.38 11.23 -8.02
CA ASP A 57 -5.70 12.30 -8.77
C ASP A 57 -5.54 13.58 -7.94
N MET A 58 -6.56 13.92 -7.14
CA MET A 58 -6.51 15.07 -6.25
C MET A 58 -5.59 14.79 -5.05
N ALA A 59 -5.63 13.57 -4.51
CA ALA A 59 -4.71 13.14 -3.45
C ALA A 59 -3.25 13.23 -3.90
N LEU A 60 -2.96 12.82 -5.13
CA LEU A 60 -1.62 12.89 -5.72
C LEU A 60 -1.09 14.33 -5.78
N THR A 61 -1.94 15.30 -6.08
CA THR A 61 -1.57 16.72 -6.04
C THR A 61 -1.13 17.13 -4.63
N LEU A 62 -1.92 16.77 -3.62
CA LEU A 62 -1.59 17.11 -2.22
C LEU A 62 -0.34 16.38 -1.71
N TYR A 63 -0.11 15.13 -2.11
CA TYR A 63 1.11 14.42 -1.76
C TYR A 63 2.34 15.02 -2.44
N ASN A 64 2.25 15.47 -3.69
CA ASN A 64 3.34 16.17 -4.36
C ASN A 64 3.68 17.49 -3.65
N ASP A 65 2.66 18.26 -3.23
CA ASP A 65 2.87 19.49 -2.49
C ASP A 65 3.52 19.22 -1.13
N ALA A 66 3.07 18.19 -0.40
CA ALA A 66 3.66 17.79 0.88
C ALA A 66 5.13 17.35 0.72
N LEU A 67 5.45 16.66 -0.38
CA LEU A 67 6.82 16.24 -0.71
C LEU A 67 7.74 17.41 -1.08
N ALA A 68 7.22 18.60 -1.39
CA ALA A 68 8.08 19.74 -1.76
C ALA A 68 9.04 20.16 -0.63
N ALA A 69 8.64 19.97 0.63
CA ALA A 69 9.48 20.25 1.80
C ALA A 69 10.51 19.14 2.07
N ASN A 70 10.14 17.88 1.85
CA ASN A 70 11.02 16.73 2.00
C ASN A 70 10.78 15.69 0.89
N PRO A 71 11.48 15.80 -0.26
CA PRO A 71 11.23 14.93 -1.42
C PRO A 71 11.56 13.44 -1.19
N ALA A 72 12.35 13.13 -0.15
CA ALA A 72 12.79 11.78 0.18
C ALA A 72 12.03 11.17 1.37
N ASP A 73 10.93 11.79 1.80
CA ASP A 73 10.09 11.26 2.88
C ASP A 73 9.49 9.90 2.48
N PRO A 74 9.91 8.79 3.11
CA PRO A 74 9.45 7.47 2.70
C PRO A 74 7.95 7.27 2.92
N VAL A 75 7.35 7.92 3.93
CA VAL A 75 5.93 7.79 4.22
C VAL A 75 5.10 8.47 3.13
N LEU A 76 5.48 9.69 2.75
CA LEU A 76 4.80 10.42 1.67
C LEU A 76 5.03 9.78 0.30
N LEU A 77 6.21 9.20 0.05
CA LEU A 77 6.49 8.46 -1.17
C LEU A 77 5.60 7.21 -1.30
N LYS A 78 5.41 6.43 -0.21
CA LYS A 78 4.45 5.30 -0.21
C LYS A 78 3.02 5.77 -0.49
N LYS A 79 2.58 6.87 0.15
CA LYS A 79 1.25 7.46 -0.07
C LYS A 79 1.03 7.92 -1.52
N LYS A 80 2.02 8.62 -2.09
CA LYS A 80 2.01 9.01 -3.50
C LYS A 80 1.93 7.79 -4.41
N ALA A 81 2.74 6.77 -4.15
CA ALA A 81 2.72 5.55 -4.95
C ALA A 81 1.36 4.86 -4.88
N GLU A 82 0.75 4.76 -3.70
CA GLU A 82 -0.61 4.21 -3.53
C GLU A 82 -1.66 5.02 -4.31
N ALA A 83 -1.56 6.35 -4.35
CA ALA A 83 -2.41 7.19 -5.20
C ALA A 83 -2.23 6.87 -6.69
N LEU A 84 -0.98 6.75 -7.15
CA LEU A 84 -0.65 6.38 -8.53
C LEU A 84 -1.26 5.02 -8.92
N ILE A 85 -1.19 4.04 -8.01
CA ILE A 85 -1.77 2.70 -8.21
C ILE A 85 -3.28 2.79 -8.44
N ARG A 86 -3.99 3.55 -7.60
CA ARG A 86 -5.45 3.72 -7.73
C ARG A 86 -5.85 4.51 -8.98
N SER A 87 -5.00 5.40 -9.45
CA SER A 87 -5.17 6.12 -10.72
C SER A 87 -4.72 5.30 -11.95
N GLY A 88 -4.30 4.04 -11.78
CA GLY A 88 -3.86 3.16 -12.87
C GLY A 88 -2.44 3.44 -13.38
N GLN A 89 -1.71 4.35 -12.74
CA GLN A 89 -0.33 4.73 -13.08
C GLN A 89 0.68 3.79 -12.39
N THR A 90 0.46 2.48 -12.53
CA THR A 90 1.19 1.41 -11.82
C THR A 90 2.70 1.45 -12.07
N GLY A 91 3.14 1.79 -13.29
CA GLY A 91 4.56 1.86 -13.62
C GLY A 91 5.32 2.96 -12.89
N GLU A 92 4.70 4.12 -12.67
CA GLU A 92 5.30 5.21 -11.88
C GLU A 92 5.37 4.84 -10.39
N ALA A 93 4.34 4.16 -9.87
CA ALA A 93 4.33 3.66 -8.51
C ALA A 93 5.46 2.65 -8.27
N GLU A 94 5.66 1.72 -9.20
CA GLU A 94 6.74 0.72 -9.12
C GLU A 94 8.11 1.38 -9.07
N GLN A 95 8.35 2.44 -9.85
CA GLN A 95 9.61 3.20 -9.78
C GLN A 95 9.85 3.79 -8.39
N ILE A 96 8.82 4.35 -7.75
CA ILE A 96 8.91 4.86 -6.37
C ILE A 96 9.23 3.72 -5.40
N TYR A 97 8.54 2.59 -5.49
CA TYR A 97 8.80 1.44 -4.61
C TYR A 97 10.19 0.83 -4.82
N ARG A 98 10.74 0.82 -6.05
CA ARG A 98 12.13 0.42 -6.30
C ARG A 98 13.14 1.37 -5.65
N GLN A 99 12.87 2.67 -5.66
CA GLN A 99 13.70 3.65 -4.93
C GLN A 99 13.63 3.46 -3.42
N LEU A 100 12.42 3.20 -2.90
CA LEU A 100 12.22 2.90 -1.48
C LEU A 100 12.92 1.60 -1.09
N LEU A 101 12.87 0.56 -1.90
CA LEU A 101 13.54 -0.72 -1.63
C LEU A 101 15.06 -0.55 -1.55
N ALA A 102 15.64 0.27 -2.44
CA ALA A 102 17.08 0.55 -2.41
C ALA A 102 17.52 1.27 -1.13
N SER A 103 16.66 2.10 -0.56
CA SER A 103 16.94 2.88 0.66
C SER A 103 16.55 2.13 1.95
N TYR A 104 15.51 1.30 1.87
CA TYR A 104 14.90 0.60 2.99
C TYR A 104 14.65 -0.88 2.61
N PRO A 105 15.71 -1.69 2.45
CA PRO A 105 15.60 -3.05 1.91
C PRO A 105 14.82 -4.03 2.78
N ASN A 106 14.64 -3.71 4.07
CA ASN A 106 13.94 -4.55 5.05
C ASN A 106 12.60 -3.94 5.49
N ASP A 107 12.10 -2.92 4.78
CA ASP A 107 10.79 -2.35 5.08
C ASP A 107 9.68 -3.29 4.59
N PRO A 108 8.87 -3.87 5.49
CA PRO A 108 7.90 -4.89 5.13
C PRO A 108 6.82 -4.36 4.18
N ASP A 109 6.41 -3.09 4.27
CA ASP A 109 5.40 -2.55 3.35
C ASP A 109 5.98 -2.43 1.93
N VAL A 110 7.27 -2.07 1.84
CA VAL A 110 7.97 -1.97 0.55
C VAL A 110 8.16 -3.35 -0.06
N LEU A 111 8.57 -4.33 0.74
CA LEU A 111 8.74 -5.72 0.31
C LEU A 111 7.41 -6.31 -0.17
N VAL A 112 6.35 -6.21 0.63
CA VAL A 112 4.99 -6.65 0.24
C VAL A 112 4.60 -6.01 -1.08
N ARG A 113 4.86 -4.71 -1.23
CA ARG A 113 4.44 -4.03 -2.45
C ARG A 113 5.23 -4.44 -3.69
N MET A 114 6.52 -4.72 -3.54
CA MET A 114 7.31 -5.31 -4.62
C MET A 114 6.82 -6.73 -4.96
N GLY A 115 6.40 -7.50 -3.96
CA GLY A 115 5.72 -8.78 -4.16
C GLY A 115 4.44 -8.64 -4.97
N ASP A 116 3.60 -7.64 -4.67
CA ASP A 116 2.38 -7.36 -5.45
C ASP A 116 2.69 -7.05 -6.90
N PHE A 117 3.69 -6.20 -7.18
CA PHE A 117 4.07 -5.87 -8.55
C PHE A 117 4.57 -7.11 -9.31
N SER A 118 5.37 -7.96 -8.67
CA SER A 118 5.79 -9.24 -9.25
C SER A 118 4.58 -10.15 -9.54
N SER A 119 3.65 -10.29 -8.60
CA SER A 119 2.44 -11.08 -8.76
C SER A 119 1.55 -10.57 -9.90
N TRP A 120 1.39 -9.24 -10.01
CA TRP A 120 0.61 -8.62 -11.10
C TRP A 120 1.24 -8.79 -12.48
N ASN A 121 2.58 -8.88 -12.52
CA ASN A 121 3.34 -9.14 -13.73
C ASN A 121 3.46 -10.65 -14.06
N GLY A 122 2.87 -11.53 -13.23
CA GLY A 122 2.92 -12.99 -13.41
C GLY A 122 4.23 -13.64 -12.94
N ASP A 123 5.12 -12.88 -12.30
CA ASP A 123 6.35 -13.37 -11.68
C ASP A 123 6.02 -13.89 -10.26
N TYR A 124 5.31 -15.00 -10.17
CA TYR A 124 4.93 -15.61 -8.89
C TYR A 124 6.14 -16.04 -8.04
N PRO A 125 7.22 -16.63 -8.60
CA PRO A 125 8.43 -16.93 -7.82
C PRO A 125 9.09 -15.67 -7.24
N GLY A 126 9.17 -14.58 -8.00
CA GLY A 126 9.66 -13.30 -7.49
C GLY A 126 8.75 -12.70 -6.42
N ALA A 127 7.43 -12.84 -6.56
CA ALA A 127 6.46 -12.39 -5.57
C ALA A 127 6.65 -13.09 -4.22
N ILE A 128 6.74 -14.43 -4.24
CA ILE A 128 6.99 -15.27 -3.06
C ILE A 128 8.29 -14.84 -2.36
N ALA A 129 9.38 -14.64 -3.11
CA ALA A 129 10.66 -14.21 -2.52
C ALA A 129 10.56 -12.85 -1.77
N TYR A 130 9.74 -11.92 -2.26
CA TYR A 130 9.48 -10.66 -1.56
C TYR A 130 8.57 -10.84 -0.34
N TYR A 131 7.52 -11.65 -0.44
CA TYR A 131 6.64 -11.94 0.69
C TYR A 131 7.36 -12.69 1.81
N ASP A 132 8.17 -13.70 1.47
CA ASP A 132 9.09 -14.38 2.39
C ASP A 132 9.96 -13.39 3.14
N SER A 133 10.61 -12.48 2.40
CA SER A 133 11.44 -11.44 2.98
C SER A 133 10.64 -10.56 3.96
N ALA A 134 9.40 -10.20 3.62
CA ALA A 134 8.53 -9.44 4.50
C ALA A 134 8.07 -10.25 5.73
N LEU A 135 7.80 -11.54 5.57
CA LEU A 135 7.46 -12.47 6.65
C LEU A 135 8.63 -12.72 7.60
N THR A 136 9.90 -12.60 7.14
CA THR A 136 11.05 -12.63 8.08
C THR A 136 11.00 -11.48 9.09
N VAL A 137 10.46 -10.33 8.69
CA VAL A 137 10.30 -9.14 9.53
C VAL A 137 8.99 -9.18 10.31
N GLN A 138 7.91 -9.64 9.68
CA GLN A 138 6.56 -9.71 10.25
C GLN A 138 5.95 -11.12 10.11
N PRO A 139 6.45 -12.12 10.86
CA PRO A 139 6.09 -13.53 10.67
C PRO A 139 4.64 -13.88 11.04
N LYS A 140 3.88 -12.92 11.58
CA LYS A 140 2.48 -13.11 11.99
C LYS A 140 1.56 -12.09 11.33
N ASN A 141 1.92 -11.61 10.15
CA ASN A 141 1.06 -10.73 9.37
C ASN A 141 0.14 -11.56 8.48
N ALA A 142 -1.13 -11.63 8.85
CA ALA A 142 -2.14 -12.39 8.13
C ALA A 142 -2.29 -11.94 6.66
N GLN A 143 -2.14 -10.63 6.38
CA GLN A 143 -2.28 -10.12 5.02
C GLN A 143 -1.11 -10.52 4.12
N ILE A 144 0.09 -10.67 4.68
CA ILE A 144 1.26 -11.12 3.91
C ILE A 144 1.11 -12.61 3.62
N LEU A 145 0.75 -13.42 4.63
CA LEU A 145 0.48 -14.85 4.46
C LEU A 145 -0.62 -15.10 3.41
N LEU A 146 -1.67 -14.27 3.38
CA LEU A 146 -2.69 -14.39 2.33
C LEU A 146 -2.15 -14.12 0.93
N ARG A 147 -1.32 -13.08 0.76
CA ARG A 147 -0.74 -12.72 -0.54
C ARG A 147 0.28 -13.74 -1.01
N ASP A 148 1.04 -14.30 -0.08
CA ASP A 148 1.98 -15.38 -0.33
C ASP A 148 1.25 -16.66 -0.75
N GLY A 149 0.19 -17.03 -0.02
CA GLY A 149 -0.68 -18.16 -0.36
C GLY A 149 -1.33 -18.00 -1.73
N ASP A 150 -1.76 -16.78 -2.09
CA ASP A 150 -2.27 -16.48 -3.43
C ASP A 150 -1.20 -16.74 -4.51
N ALA A 151 0.04 -16.31 -4.28
CA ALA A 151 1.14 -16.50 -5.22
C ALA A 151 1.56 -17.97 -5.33
N ASN A 152 1.68 -18.68 -4.22
CA ASN A 152 1.95 -20.12 -4.17
C ASN A 152 0.85 -20.91 -4.87
N LEU A 153 -0.42 -20.57 -4.66
CA LEU A 153 -1.54 -21.27 -5.28
C LEU A 153 -1.51 -21.14 -6.82
N VAL A 154 -1.24 -19.95 -7.34
CA VAL A 154 -1.14 -19.76 -8.80
C VAL A 154 0.13 -20.38 -9.37
N LEU A 155 1.25 -20.33 -8.65
CA LEU A 155 2.48 -21.03 -9.04
C LEU A 155 2.25 -22.55 -9.14
N ALA A 156 1.57 -23.15 -8.16
CA ALA A 156 1.21 -24.55 -8.20
C ALA A 156 0.32 -24.86 -9.42
N ALA A 157 -0.71 -24.05 -9.67
CA ALA A 157 -1.60 -24.20 -10.81
C ALA A 157 -0.84 -24.14 -12.16
N THR A 158 0.00 -23.13 -12.37
CA THR A 158 0.80 -23.00 -13.60
C THR A 158 1.73 -24.20 -13.81
N GLN A 159 2.42 -24.65 -12.77
CA GLN A 159 3.29 -25.84 -12.83
C GLN A 159 2.51 -27.13 -13.15
N TYR A 160 1.28 -27.28 -12.64
CA TYR A 160 0.42 -28.44 -12.89
C TYR A 160 0.06 -28.59 -14.39
N GLN A 161 -0.15 -27.48 -15.11
CA GLN A 161 -0.52 -27.50 -16.52
C GLN A 161 0.66 -27.80 -17.45
N GLU A 162 1.86 -27.30 -17.13
CA GLU A 162 3.01 -27.43 -18.02
C GLU A 162 3.62 -28.84 -18.02
N GLN A 163 3.46 -29.62 -16.95
CA GLN A 163 4.15 -30.90 -16.80
C GLN A 163 3.28 -31.99 -16.19
N HIS A 164 2.81 -32.93 -17.01
CA HIS A 164 2.17 -34.18 -16.59
C HIS A 164 3.02 -35.08 -15.64
N ALA A 165 4.23 -34.67 -15.24
CA ALA A 165 5.21 -35.52 -14.54
C ALA A 165 5.84 -34.93 -13.25
N VAL A 166 5.70 -33.63 -12.94
CA VAL A 166 6.27 -33.02 -11.71
C VAL A 166 5.15 -32.61 -10.75
N VAL A 167 4.25 -33.56 -10.50
CA VAL A 167 3.08 -33.41 -9.61
C VAL A 167 3.51 -33.12 -8.16
N LEU A 168 4.71 -33.56 -7.74
CA LEU A 168 5.14 -33.47 -6.35
C LEU A 168 5.52 -32.05 -5.91
N ASP A 169 6.24 -31.27 -6.74
CA ASP A 169 6.66 -29.89 -6.40
C ASP A 169 5.45 -28.95 -6.36
N SER A 170 4.56 -29.11 -7.33
CA SER A 170 3.32 -28.37 -7.37
C SER A 170 2.38 -28.72 -6.21
N LEU A 171 2.31 -29.99 -5.80
CA LEU A 171 1.54 -30.40 -4.62
C LEU A 171 2.12 -29.85 -3.32
N ASP A 172 3.45 -29.72 -3.20
CA ASP A 172 4.09 -29.11 -2.04
C ASP A 172 3.77 -27.60 -1.98
N THR A 173 3.94 -26.90 -3.10
CA THR A 173 3.57 -25.48 -3.23
C THR A 173 2.09 -25.24 -2.92
N TYR A 174 1.19 -26.13 -3.38
CA TYR A 174 -0.23 -26.07 -3.04
C TYR A 174 -0.48 -26.24 -1.54
N ARG A 175 0.18 -27.20 -0.89
CA ARG A 175 0.06 -27.41 0.56
C ARG A 175 0.54 -26.20 1.34
N THR A 176 1.65 -25.61 0.93
CA THR A 176 2.17 -24.36 1.50
C THR A 176 1.12 -23.25 1.44
N ALA A 177 0.46 -23.05 0.29
CA ALA A 177 -0.62 -22.08 0.17
C ALA A 177 -1.79 -22.35 1.14
N MET A 178 -2.20 -23.62 1.28
CA MET A 178 -3.27 -23.99 2.22
C MET A 178 -2.88 -23.76 3.68
N ASP A 179 -1.63 -24.06 4.05
CA ASP A 179 -1.11 -23.82 5.39
C ASP A 179 -1.01 -22.32 5.70
N GLU A 180 -0.62 -21.50 4.73
CA GLU A 180 -0.59 -20.04 4.83
C GLU A 180 -1.98 -19.45 5.02
N TYR A 181 -2.99 -19.93 4.28
CA TYR A 181 -4.37 -19.52 4.49
C TYR A 181 -4.90 -19.90 5.87
N ALA A 182 -4.64 -21.13 6.32
CA ALA A 182 -5.03 -21.58 7.65
C ALA A 182 -4.37 -20.73 8.75
N GLN A 183 -3.11 -20.36 8.57
CA GLN A 183 -2.40 -19.47 9.49
C GLN A 183 -2.95 -18.05 9.46
N ALA A 184 -3.24 -17.50 8.28
CA ALA A 184 -3.81 -16.18 8.13
C ALA A 184 -5.20 -16.08 8.78
N GLU A 185 -6.09 -17.04 8.57
CA GLU A 185 -7.42 -17.09 9.20
C GLU A 185 -7.32 -17.19 10.72
N LYS A 186 -6.37 -17.98 11.22
CA LYS A 186 -6.12 -18.09 12.66
C LYS A 186 -5.65 -16.75 13.28
N LEU A 187 -4.87 -15.97 12.53
CA LEU A 187 -4.34 -14.69 12.96
C LEU A 187 -5.39 -13.56 12.86
N ASP A 188 -6.20 -13.55 11.79
CA ASP A 188 -7.33 -12.65 11.63
C ASP A 188 -8.58 -13.41 11.13
N PRO A 189 -9.49 -13.79 12.05
CA PRO A 189 -10.71 -14.51 11.71
C PRO A 189 -11.65 -13.77 10.76
N ARG A 190 -11.48 -12.45 10.55
CA ARG A 190 -12.26 -11.70 9.55
C ARG A 190 -11.95 -12.14 8.13
N LEU A 191 -10.80 -12.78 7.92
CA LEU A 191 -10.38 -13.30 6.62
C LEU A 191 -11.05 -14.62 6.25
N SER A 192 -11.82 -15.25 7.16
CA SER A 192 -12.46 -16.56 6.95
C SER A 192 -13.27 -16.62 5.65
N ALA A 193 -14.03 -15.58 5.33
CA ALA A 193 -14.80 -15.51 4.09
C ALA A 193 -13.91 -15.47 2.85
N VAL A 194 -12.80 -14.72 2.90
CA VAL A 194 -11.84 -14.61 1.80
C VAL A 194 -11.10 -15.93 1.63
N VAL A 195 -10.58 -16.51 2.72
CA VAL A 195 -9.93 -17.83 2.72
C VAL A 195 -10.85 -18.89 2.13
N SER A 196 -12.11 -18.93 2.56
CA SER A 196 -13.10 -19.88 2.02
C SER A 196 -13.34 -19.72 0.52
N ALA A 197 -13.34 -18.47 0.03
CA ALA A 197 -13.47 -18.20 -1.40
C ALA A 197 -12.24 -18.67 -2.19
N ARG A 198 -11.03 -18.46 -1.64
CA ARG A 198 -9.77 -18.90 -2.24
C ARG A 198 -9.66 -20.42 -2.29
N THR A 199 -9.99 -21.11 -1.20
CA THR A 199 -10.00 -22.58 -1.16
C THR A 199 -11.03 -23.16 -2.13
N LEU A 200 -12.22 -22.55 -2.24
CA LEU A 200 -13.22 -22.97 -3.22
C LEU A 200 -12.72 -22.78 -4.66
N ALA A 201 -12.05 -21.66 -4.96
CA ALA A 201 -11.47 -21.42 -6.28
C ALA A 201 -10.38 -22.46 -6.61
N ALA A 202 -9.58 -22.84 -5.61
CA ALA A 202 -8.59 -23.91 -5.73
C ALA A 202 -9.23 -25.27 -6.04
N ASP A 203 -10.29 -25.65 -5.32
CA ASP A 203 -11.03 -26.90 -5.57
C ASP A 203 -11.64 -26.95 -6.98
N GLN A 204 -12.18 -25.81 -7.45
CA GLN A 204 -12.74 -25.70 -8.81
C GLN A 204 -11.67 -25.84 -9.88
N TYR A 205 -10.46 -25.34 -9.61
CA TYR A 205 -9.32 -25.50 -10.50
C TYR A 205 -8.88 -26.98 -10.58
N GLU A 206 -8.75 -27.67 -9.44
CA GLU A 206 -8.43 -29.10 -9.40
C GLU A 206 -9.44 -29.97 -10.15
N ALA A 207 -10.71 -29.56 -10.17
CA ALA A 207 -11.78 -30.23 -10.93
C ALA A 207 -11.70 -30.01 -12.46
N GLY A 208 -10.61 -29.44 -12.97
CA GLY A 208 -10.38 -29.16 -14.40
C GLY A 208 -10.71 -27.73 -14.82
N GLY A 209 -10.61 -26.77 -13.88
CA GLY A 209 -10.84 -25.35 -14.13
C GLY A 209 -9.70 -24.66 -14.89
N ASP A 210 -9.98 -23.45 -15.35
CA ASP A 210 -9.04 -22.59 -16.08
C ASP A 210 -8.23 -21.68 -15.12
N GLU A 211 -6.94 -21.53 -15.38
CA GLU A 211 -6.02 -20.71 -14.59
C GLU A 211 -6.44 -19.24 -14.56
N GLN A 212 -6.91 -18.71 -15.70
CA GLN A 212 -7.37 -17.32 -15.78
C GLN A 212 -8.57 -17.07 -14.86
N ASN A 213 -9.45 -18.07 -14.69
CA ASN A 213 -10.58 -17.97 -13.78
C ASN A 213 -10.12 -18.01 -12.32
N LEU A 214 -9.14 -18.86 -11.99
CA LEU A 214 -8.53 -18.88 -10.66
C LEU A 214 -7.94 -17.49 -10.32
N ILE A 215 -7.08 -16.94 -11.18
CA ILE A 215 -6.47 -15.62 -10.98
C ILE A 215 -7.55 -14.53 -10.83
N ALA A 216 -8.59 -14.56 -11.66
CA ALA A 216 -9.69 -13.61 -11.57
C ALA A 216 -10.42 -13.71 -10.21
N SER A 217 -10.71 -14.93 -9.73
CA SER A 217 -11.35 -15.15 -8.43
C SER A 217 -10.52 -14.61 -7.26
N LEU A 218 -9.20 -14.85 -7.27
CA LEU A 218 -8.28 -14.32 -6.24
C LEU A 218 -8.25 -12.79 -6.23
N ARG A 219 -8.31 -12.14 -7.41
CA ARG A 219 -8.36 -10.67 -7.51
C ARG A 219 -9.69 -10.06 -7.07
N THR A 220 -10.81 -10.77 -7.25
CA THR A 220 -12.15 -10.25 -6.88
C THR A 220 -12.52 -10.43 -5.42
N SER A 221 -11.77 -11.25 -4.69
CA SER A 221 -12.04 -11.59 -3.28
C SER A 221 -11.24 -10.73 -2.27
N SER A 222 -10.41 -9.80 -2.76
CA SER A 222 -9.64 -8.81 -1.98
C SER A 222 -10.47 -7.61 -1.52
#